data_AF-A0A3G2S363-F1
#
_entry.id   AF-A0A3G2S363-F1
#
_cell.length_a   1.000
_cell.length_b   1.000
_cell.length_c   1.000
_cell.angle_alpha   90.00
_cell.angle_beta   90.00
_cell.angle_gamma   90.00
#
_symmetry.space_group_name_H-M   'P 1'
#
loop_
_entity.id
_entity.type
_entity.pdbx_description
1 polymer ?
#
loop_
_entity_poly.entity_id
_entity_poly.type
_entity_poly.pdbx_seq_one_letter_code
_entity_poly.pdbx_strand_id
1 'polypeptide(L)'
;MARIQSDAHHTKDAERLLALRCTPALQSNSVLTQRRYKFELRHTHDLLRRARRNREQALSDLYDTLEARQKALGEKQQQLQAIRARMKTIRLERTKLSHDKDLVLSELNHVQKEVGMHRARLLRDLDDIYPIQLVHARDLLYSIVDLPLPNGIATTKENTTTLVHRTNLDETSAALTYVAQLMILLSTYLHTTLPYPLTSSGSRATVQDRISIMTGPRSFILSGKDNELYRYEYAVFLLNKDLERLMNQFHVPLLDLRNTLPNLKNLLVTLSAATLT
;
A
#
# COMPACT_ATOMS: atom_id res chain seq x y z
N MET A 1 -7.68 -52.14 -45.91
CA MET A 1 -8.01 -53.19 -46.89
C MET A 1 -9.49 -53.55 -46.95
N ALA A 2 -10.25 -53.54 -45.84
CA ALA A 2 -11.68 -53.87 -45.83
C ALA A 2 -12.60 -52.96 -46.70
N ARG A 3 -12.35 -51.64 -46.78
CA ARG A 3 -13.16 -50.71 -47.61
C ARG A 3 -13.02 -50.93 -49.12
N ILE A 4 -11.85 -51.38 -49.58
CA ILE A 4 -11.58 -51.62 -51.01
C ILE A 4 -12.30 -52.90 -51.49
N GLN A 5 -12.38 -53.91 -50.62
CA GLN A 5 -13.12 -55.14 -50.89
C GLN A 5 -14.64 -54.94 -50.88
N SER A 6 -15.19 -54.04 -50.04
CA SER A 6 -16.62 -53.73 -50.07
C SER A 6 -17.01 -52.97 -51.35
N ASP A 7 -16.21 -52.01 -51.78
CA ASP A 7 -16.48 -51.24 -53.00
C ASP A 7 -16.44 -52.12 -54.26
N ALA A 8 -15.53 -53.10 -54.32
CA ALA A 8 -15.45 -54.08 -55.42
C ALA A 8 -16.61 -55.08 -55.44
N HIS A 9 -17.24 -55.36 -54.29
CA HIS A 9 -18.45 -56.17 -54.23
C HIS A 9 -19.68 -55.36 -54.67
N HIS A 10 -19.79 -54.10 -54.24
CA HIS A 10 -20.86 -53.19 -54.66
C HIS A 10 -20.86 -52.91 -56.17
N THR A 11 -19.69 -52.86 -56.82
CA THR A 11 -19.61 -52.70 -58.29
C THR A 11 -20.06 -53.96 -59.04
N LYS A 12 -19.68 -55.16 -58.59
CA LYS A 12 -20.10 -56.43 -59.21
C LYS A 12 -21.60 -56.70 -59.08
N ASP A 13 -22.19 -56.36 -57.95
CA ASP A 13 -23.63 -56.50 -57.74
C ASP A 13 -24.42 -55.47 -58.57
N ALA A 14 -23.89 -54.25 -58.74
CA ALA A 14 -24.46 -53.25 -59.64
C ALA A 14 -24.40 -53.69 -61.12
N GLU A 15 -23.29 -54.30 -61.56
CA GLU A 15 -23.17 -54.87 -62.92
C GLU A 15 -24.17 -56.00 -63.18
N ARG A 16 -24.36 -56.90 -62.20
CA ARG A 16 -25.39 -57.96 -62.29
C ARG A 16 -26.81 -57.39 -62.35
N LEU A 17 -27.13 -56.39 -61.54
CA LEU A 17 -28.45 -55.73 -61.55
C LEU A 17 -28.71 -54.96 -62.85
N LEU A 18 -27.69 -54.35 -63.44
CA LEU A 18 -27.78 -53.70 -64.75
C LEU A 18 -27.99 -54.72 -65.87
N ALA A 19 -27.30 -55.86 -65.84
CA ALA A 19 -27.49 -56.94 -66.81
C ALA A 19 -28.93 -57.50 -66.76
N LEU A 20 -29.46 -57.76 -65.56
CA LEU A 20 -30.84 -58.22 -65.35
C LEU A 20 -31.88 -57.19 -65.84
N ARG A 21 -31.67 -55.89 -65.60
CA ARG A 21 -32.58 -54.83 -66.08
C ARG A 21 -32.56 -54.66 -67.60
N CYS A 22 -31.47 -55.00 -68.28
CA CYS A 22 -31.32 -54.92 -69.74
C CYS A 22 -31.95 -56.08 -70.52
N THR A 23 -32.30 -57.18 -69.87
CA THR A 23 -32.87 -58.37 -70.52
C THR A 23 -34.25 -58.17 -71.19
N PRO A 24 -35.20 -57.37 -70.68
CA PRO A 24 -36.53 -57.22 -71.30
C PRO A 24 -36.51 -56.34 -72.57
N ALA A 25 -35.50 -55.49 -72.74
CA ALA A 25 -35.39 -54.56 -73.86
C ALA A 25 -35.00 -55.24 -75.19
N LEU A 26 -34.42 -56.43 -75.12
CA LEU A 26 -33.97 -57.22 -76.26
C LEU A 26 -35.05 -58.17 -76.81
N GLN A 27 -36.17 -58.34 -76.10
CA GLN A 27 -37.23 -59.31 -76.45
C GLN A 27 -38.55 -58.68 -76.93
N SER A 28 -38.71 -57.36 -76.87
CA SER A 28 -39.95 -56.66 -77.25
C SER A 28 -39.84 -55.98 -78.63
N ASN A 29 -40.77 -56.30 -79.55
CA ASN A 29 -40.88 -55.70 -80.90
C ASN A 29 -41.70 -54.39 -80.94
N SER A 30 -42.12 -53.84 -79.79
CA SER A 30 -42.88 -52.58 -79.72
C SER A 30 -41.95 -51.35 -79.64
N VAL A 31 -41.98 -50.49 -80.66
CA VAL A 31 -41.18 -49.25 -80.77
C VAL A 31 -41.34 -48.33 -79.56
N LEU A 32 -42.53 -48.30 -78.95
CA LEU A 32 -42.82 -47.47 -77.78
C LEU A 32 -42.13 -48.02 -76.51
N THR A 33 -42.09 -49.34 -76.34
CA THR A 33 -41.42 -49.97 -75.18
C THR A 33 -39.91 -49.78 -75.21
N GLN A 34 -39.28 -49.90 -76.39
CA GLN A 34 -37.84 -49.64 -76.55
C GLN A 34 -37.48 -48.16 -76.33
N ARG A 35 -38.33 -47.22 -76.81
CA ARG A 35 -38.13 -45.78 -76.56
C ARG A 35 -38.26 -45.42 -75.08
N ARG A 36 -39.26 -45.97 -74.39
CA ARG A 36 -39.46 -45.77 -72.94
C ARG A 36 -38.29 -46.34 -72.14
N TYR A 37 -37.82 -47.54 -72.47
CA TYR A 37 -36.66 -48.15 -71.83
C TYR A 37 -35.37 -47.35 -72.07
N LYS A 38 -35.12 -46.89 -73.30
CA LYS A 38 -33.98 -46.02 -73.61
C LYS A 38 -34.03 -44.68 -72.85
N PHE A 39 -35.22 -44.14 -72.64
CA PHE A 39 -35.43 -42.95 -71.81
C PHE A 39 -35.15 -43.24 -70.33
N GLU A 40 -35.67 -44.34 -69.78
CA GLU A 40 -35.40 -44.78 -68.41
C GLU A 40 -33.90 -45.03 -68.18
N LEU A 41 -33.19 -45.63 -69.14
CA LEU A 41 -31.76 -45.87 -69.07
C LEU A 41 -30.93 -44.56 -69.11
N ARG A 42 -31.34 -43.60 -69.95
CA ARG A 42 -30.71 -42.27 -69.99
C ARG A 42 -30.97 -41.48 -68.71
N HIS A 43 -32.21 -41.52 -68.22
CA HIS A 43 -32.59 -40.87 -66.97
C HIS A 43 -31.81 -41.43 -65.78
N THR A 44 -31.70 -42.76 -65.68
CA THR A 44 -30.91 -43.42 -64.64
C THR A 44 -29.42 -43.11 -64.75
N HIS A 45 -28.86 -43.07 -65.96
CA HIS A 45 -27.48 -42.65 -66.19
C HIS A 45 -27.21 -41.19 -65.79
N ASP A 46 -28.13 -40.27 -66.12
CA ASP A 46 -28.03 -38.86 -65.73
C ASP A 46 -28.16 -38.68 -64.22
N LEU A 47 -29.04 -39.44 -63.56
CA LEU A 47 -29.14 -39.47 -62.09
C LEU A 47 -27.85 -39.97 -61.44
N LEU A 48 -27.25 -41.05 -61.95
CA LEU A 48 -25.98 -41.57 -61.44
C LEU A 48 -24.82 -40.59 -61.67
N ARG A 49 -24.79 -39.91 -62.82
CA ARG A 49 -23.81 -38.84 -63.09
C ARG A 49 -23.96 -37.67 -62.12
N ARG A 50 -25.19 -37.24 -61.83
CA ARG A 50 -25.46 -36.20 -60.82
C ARG A 50 -25.04 -36.66 -59.43
N ALA A 51 -25.39 -37.88 -59.04
CA ALA A 51 -24.98 -38.45 -57.75
C ALA A 51 -23.47 -38.53 -57.60
N ARG A 52 -22.74 -38.94 -58.65
CA ARG A 52 -21.28 -38.96 -58.66
C ARG A 52 -20.68 -37.57 -58.53
N ARG A 53 -21.15 -36.58 -59.30
CA ARG A 53 -20.69 -35.18 -59.21
C ARG A 53 -20.94 -34.59 -57.82
N ASN A 54 -22.13 -34.80 -57.27
CA ASN A 54 -22.47 -34.34 -55.92
C ASN A 54 -21.56 -35.00 -54.87
N ARG A 55 -21.16 -36.26 -55.07
CA ARG A 55 -20.26 -36.97 -54.17
C ARG A 55 -18.81 -36.50 -54.31
N GLU A 56 -18.36 -36.17 -55.53
CA GLU A 56 -17.05 -35.56 -55.79
C GLU A 56 -16.98 -34.15 -55.17
N GLN A 57 -18.02 -33.34 -55.30
CA GLN A 57 -18.13 -32.03 -54.65
C GLN A 57 -18.13 -32.16 -53.12
N ALA A 58 -18.96 -33.05 -52.57
CA ALA A 58 -19.01 -33.28 -51.12
C ALA A 58 -17.67 -33.78 -50.56
N LEU A 59 -16.89 -34.54 -51.33
CA LEU A 59 -15.54 -34.93 -50.93
C LEU A 59 -14.58 -33.74 -50.95
N SER A 60 -14.65 -32.88 -51.98
CA SER A 60 -13.85 -31.65 -52.05
C SER A 60 -14.12 -30.75 -50.85
N ASP A 61 -15.38 -30.47 -50.54
CA ASP A 61 -15.79 -29.65 -49.40
C ASP A 61 -15.28 -30.24 -48.07
N LEU A 62 -15.25 -31.58 -47.96
CA LEU A 62 -14.75 -32.28 -46.78
C LEU A 62 -13.22 -32.14 -46.64
N TYR A 63 -12.49 -32.18 -47.75
CA TYR A 63 -11.04 -31.91 -47.75
C TYR A 63 -10.75 -30.45 -47.36
N ASP A 64 -11.48 -29.49 -47.94
CA ASP A 64 -11.31 -28.07 -47.64
C ASP A 64 -11.61 -27.76 -46.16
N THR A 65 -12.67 -28.35 -45.61
CA THR A 65 -13.01 -28.20 -44.18
C THR A 65 -11.99 -28.86 -43.26
N LEU A 66 -11.43 -30.01 -43.64
CA LEU A 66 -10.35 -30.66 -42.89
C LEU A 66 -9.07 -29.82 -42.89
N GLU A 67 -8.69 -29.26 -44.03
CA GLU A 67 -7.51 -28.40 -44.14
C GLU A 67 -7.69 -27.12 -43.33
N ALA A 68 -8.85 -26.46 -43.43
CA ALA A 68 -9.17 -25.28 -42.63
C ALA A 68 -9.12 -25.60 -41.12
N ARG A 69 -9.63 -26.76 -40.71
CA ARG A 69 -9.61 -27.19 -39.31
C ARG A 69 -8.21 -27.51 -38.82
N GLN A 70 -7.37 -28.13 -39.64
CA GLN A 70 -5.96 -28.38 -39.30
C GLN A 70 -5.19 -27.08 -39.13
N LYS A 71 -5.37 -26.09 -40.02
CA LYS A 71 -4.78 -24.76 -39.90
C LYS A 71 -5.22 -24.06 -38.61
N ALA A 72 -6.53 -24.01 -38.34
CA ALA A 72 -7.07 -23.41 -37.12
C ALA A 72 -6.58 -24.09 -35.83
N LEU A 73 -6.38 -25.42 -35.84
CA LEU A 73 -5.79 -26.14 -34.71
C LEU A 73 -4.31 -25.80 -34.52
N GLY A 74 -3.54 -25.70 -35.61
CA GLY A 74 -2.14 -25.27 -35.56
C GLY A 74 -1.98 -23.87 -34.97
N GLU A 75 -2.80 -22.91 -35.42
CA GLU A 75 -2.81 -21.54 -34.89
C GLU A 75 -3.17 -21.51 -33.40
N LYS A 76 -4.22 -22.23 -32.99
CA LYS A 76 -4.59 -22.34 -31.57
C LYS A 76 -3.49 -22.96 -30.72
N GLN A 77 -2.81 -23.99 -31.22
CA GLN A 77 -1.68 -24.60 -30.51
C GLN A 77 -0.53 -23.60 -30.32
N GLN A 78 -0.17 -22.85 -31.36
CA GLN A 78 0.87 -21.82 -31.29
C GLN A 78 0.47 -20.70 -30.31
N GLN A 79 -0.78 -20.23 -30.35
CA GLN A 79 -1.30 -19.24 -29.40
C GLN A 79 -1.21 -19.75 -27.95
N LEU A 80 -1.62 -20.99 -27.69
CA LEU A 80 -1.52 -21.58 -26.35
C LEU A 80 -0.07 -21.71 -25.88
N GLN A 81 0.86 -22.06 -26.77
CA GLN A 81 2.28 -22.10 -26.44
C GLN A 81 2.83 -20.71 -26.10
N ALA A 82 2.48 -19.68 -26.88
CA ALA A 82 2.88 -18.30 -26.60
C ALA A 82 2.32 -17.79 -25.26
N ILE A 83 1.04 -18.08 -24.96
CA ILE A 83 0.42 -17.74 -23.67
C ILE A 83 1.13 -18.46 -22.52
N ARG A 84 1.45 -19.75 -22.65
CA ARG A 84 2.17 -20.51 -21.62
C ARG A 84 3.57 -19.95 -21.38
N ALA A 85 4.30 -19.60 -22.43
CA ALA A 85 5.61 -18.98 -22.32
C ALA A 85 5.53 -17.64 -21.58
N ARG A 86 4.59 -16.76 -21.98
CA ARG A 86 4.35 -15.48 -21.31
C ARG A 86 3.92 -15.64 -19.85
N MET A 87 3.10 -16.64 -19.54
CA MET A 87 2.69 -16.87 -18.16
C MET A 87 3.85 -17.39 -17.29
N LYS A 88 4.79 -18.13 -17.88
CA LYS A 88 6.02 -18.53 -17.20
C LYS A 88 6.93 -17.33 -16.91
N THR A 89 7.11 -16.42 -17.86
CA THR A 89 7.92 -15.20 -17.64
C THR A 89 7.30 -14.32 -16.55
N ILE A 90 5.99 -14.09 -16.62
CA ILE A 90 5.25 -13.32 -15.59
C ILE A 90 5.40 -13.96 -14.20
N ARG A 91 5.34 -15.29 -14.10
CA ARG A 91 5.55 -15.98 -12.80
C ARG A 91 6.95 -15.74 -12.24
N LEU A 92 7.97 -15.83 -13.10
CA LEU A 92 9.36 -15.60 -12.69
C LEU A 92 9.59 -14.14 -12.26
N GLU A 93 9.07 -13.18 -13.02
CA GLU A 93 9.13 -11.75 -12.68
C GLU A 93 8.40 -11.47 -11.36
N ARG A 94 7.22 -12.07 -11.16
CA ARG A 94 6.47 -11.92 -9.91
C ARG A 94 7.24 -12.48 -8.70
N THR A 95 7.93 -13.61 -8.85
CA THR A 95 8.76 -14.16 -7.77
C THR A 95 9.95 -13.26 -7.44
N LYS A 96 10.60 -12.68 -8.46
CA LYS A 96 11.69 -11.72 -8.27
C LYS A 96 11.19 -10.47 -7.55
N LEU A 97 10.10 -9.89 -8.02
CA LEU A 97 9.52 -8.69 -7.41
C LEU A 97 9.06 -8.92 -5.96
N SER A 98 8.54 -10.12 -5.66
CA SER A 98 8.21 -10.49 -4.28
C SER A 98 9.46 -10.52 -3.40
N HIS A 99 10.54 -11.12 -3.89
CA HIS A 99 11.80 -11.19 -3.16
C HIS A 99 12.40 -9.79 -2.95
N ASP A 100 12.41 -8.96 -3.98
CA ASP A 100 12.92 -7.58 -3.88
C ASP A 100 12.09 -6.75 -2.89
N LYS A 101 10.77 -6.94 -2.88
CA LYS A 101 9.88 -6.31 -1.88
C LYS A 101 10.25 -6.76 -0.47
N ASP A 102 10.43 -8.05 -0.25
CA ASP A 102 10.76 -8.60 1.07
C ASP A 102 12.14 -8.11 1.54
N LEU A 103 13.11 -8.01 0.63
CA LEU A 103 14.42 -7.42 0.91
C LEU A 103 14.30 -5.95 1.33
N VAL A 104 13.60 -5.12 0.56
CA VAL A 104 13.41 -3.69 0.88
C VAL A 104 12.69 -3.52 2.23
N LEU A 105 11.68 -4.35 2.52
CA LEU A 105 11.00 -4.32 3.82
C LEU A 105 11.96 -4.70 4.97
N SER A 106 12.84 -5.68 4.76
CA SER A 106 13.83 -6.07 5.77
C SER A 106 14.85 -4.96 6.04
N GLU A 107 15.35 -4.29 4.98
CA GLU A 107 16.26 -3.15 5.09
C GLU A 107 15.58 -1.95 5.76
N LEU A 108 14.34 -1.65 5.39
CA LEU A 108 13.56 -0.58 6.01
C LEU A 108 13.40 -0.81 7.51
N ASN A 109 13.04 -2.03 7.93
CA ASN A 109 12.90 -2.39 9.33
C ASN A 109 14.25 -2.27 10.07
N HIS A 110 15.35 -2.67 9.44
CA HIS A 110 16.69 -2.52 10.02
C HIS A 110 17.04 -1.05 10.26
N VAL A 111 16.90 -0.21 9.25
CA VAL A 111 17.20 1.23 9.35
C VAL A 111 16.28 1.92 10.37
N GLN A 112 14.99 1.57 10.40
CA GLN A 112 14.06 2.10 11.40
C GLN A 112 14.49 1.76 12.82
N LYS A 113 14.97 0.52 13.05
CA LYS A 113 15.50 0.10 14.35
C LYS A 113 16.77 0.87 14.71
N GLU A 114 17.69 1.04 13.77
CA GLU A 114 18.91 1.83 14.01
C GLU A 114 18.63 3.29 14.34
N VAL A 115 17.73 3.93 13.60
CA VAL A 115 17.28 5.30 13.89
C VAL A 115 16.61 5.38 15.26
N GLY A 116 15.78 4.39 15.62
CA GLY A 116 15.18 4.28 16.94
C GLY A 116 16.24 4.21 18.05
N MET A 117 17.21 3.31 17.92
CA MET A 117 18.32 3.16 18.87
C MET A 117 19.20 4.41 18.96
N HIS A 118 19.41 5.12 17.85
CA HIS A 118 20.17 6.37 17.86
C HIS A 118 19.40 7.48 18.59
N ARG A 119 18.10 7.65 18.31
CA ARG A 119 17.24 8.58 19.04
C ARG A 119 17.22 8.29 20.54
N ALA A 120 17.10 7.02 20.92
CA ALA A 120 17.13 6.60 22.32
C ALA A 120 18.39 7.06 23.06
N ARG A 121 19.55 6.93 22.41
CA ARG A 121 20.84 7.38 22.93
C ARG A 121 20.87 8.88 23.08
N LEU A 122 20.48 9.64 22.05
CA LEU A 122 20.40 11.09 22.11
C LEU A 122 19.48 11.59 23.23
N LEU A 123 18.35 10.92 23.45
CA LEU A 123 17.43 11.27 24.55
C LEU A 123 18.03 10.99 25.93
N ARG A 124 18.85 9.94 26.05
CA ARG A 124 19.59 9.66 27.28
C ARG A 124 20.66 10.72 27.53
N ASP A 125 21.41 11.08 26.49
CA ASP A 125 22.41 12.15 26.56
C ASP A 125 21.73 13.50 26.93
N LEU A 126 20.52 13.76 26.46
CA LEU A 126 19.73 14.93 26.86
C LEU A 126 19.29 14.88 28.32
N ASP A 127 18.93 13.71 28.86
CA ASP A 127 18.60 13.56 30.29
C ASP A 127 19.85 13.77 31.17
N ASP A 128 21.04 13.43 30.67
CA ASP A 128 22.31 13.69 31.34
C ASP A 128 22.72 15.18 31.30
N ILE A 129 22.49 15.87 30.16
CA ILE A 129 22.81 17.31 30.00
C ILE A 129 21.80 18.20 30.73
N TYR A 130 20.51 17.83 30.69
CA TYR A 130 19.40 18.56 31.31
C TYR A 130 18.70 17.67 32.35
N PRO A 131 19.37 17.33 33.47
CA PRO A 131 18.80 16.43 34.46
C PRO A 131 17.51 17.03 35.02
N ILE A 132 16.42 16.28 34.86
CA ILE A 132 15.14 16.58 35.48
C ILE A 132 14.95 15.68 36.70
N GLN A 133 14.96 16.28 37.90
CA GLN A 133 14.93 15.57 39.17
C GLN A 133 13.70 15.94 40.00
N LEU A 134 13.18 14.97 40.75
CA LEU A 134 12.06 15.21 41.65
C LEU A 134 12.57 15.87 42.94
N VAL A 135 12.05 17.05 43.26
CA VAL A 135 12.38 17.79 44.48
C VAL A 135 11.36 17.47 45.58
N HIS A 136 10.05 17.60 45.28
CA HIS A 136 8.99 17.33 46.25
C HIS A 136 7.88 16.47 45.60
N ALA A 137 7.71 15.25 46.11
CA ALA A 137 6.77 14.27 45.58
C ALA A 137 5.29 14.69 45.70
N ARG A 138 4.92 15.33 46.81
CA ARG A 138 3.53 15.72 47.11
C ARG A 138 2.97 16.70 46.08
N ASP A 139 3.80 17.67 45.68
CA ASP A 139 3.40 18.77 44.79
C ASP A 139 3.84 18.53 43.33
N LEU A 140 4.41 17.34 43.07
CA LEU A 140 5.06 16.99 41.80
C LEU A 140 6.07 18.07 41.36
N LEU A 141 6.82 18.64 42.31
CA LEU A 141 7.80 19.67 42.02
C LEU A 141 9.07 19.03 41.50
N TYR A 142 9.44 19.37 40.27
CA TYR A 142 10.70 18.95 39.66
C TYR A 142 11.64 20.15 39.49
N SER A 143 12.93 19.86 39.38
CA SER A 143 13.96 20.79 38.97
C SER A 143 14.54 20.39 37.62
N ILE A 144 15.07 21.35 36.87
CA ILE A 144 15.88 21.13 35.67
C ILE A 144 17.23 21.82 35.88
N VAL A 145 18.33 21.06 35.80
CA VAL A 145 19.69 21.58 36.12
C VAL A 145 19.69 22.27 37.49
N ASP A 146 19.13 21.59 38.50
CA ASP A 146 18.98 22.07 39.89
C ASP A 146 18.12 23.33 40.09
N LEU A 147 17.43 23.81 39.05
CA LEU A 147 16.49 24.93 39.15
C LEU A 147 15.05 24.42 39.30
N PRO A 148 14.38 24.61 40.45
CA PRO A 148 13.01 24.17 40.66
C PRO A 148 12.04 24.97 39.79
N LEU A 149 11.14 24.27 39.09
CA LEU A 149 10.06 24.89 38.32
C LEU A 149 8.70 24.47 38.91
N PRO A 150 7.97 25.39 39.57
CA PRO A 150 6.66 25.06 40.12
C PRO A 150 5.62 24.82 39.03
N ASN A 151 4.69 23.90 39.31
CA ASN A 151 3.62 23.55 38.39
C ASN A 151 2.52 24.63 38.38
N GLY A 152 2.16 25.12 37.19
CA GLY A 152 1.17 26.19 37.01
C GLY A 152 1.56 27.54 37.63
N ILE A 153 0.89 28.62 37.20
CA ILE A 153 1.23 30.00 37.63
C ILE A 153 0.55 30.40 38.96
N ALA A 154 -0.37 29.58 39.49
CA ALA A 154 -1.05 29.86 40.76
C ALA A 154 -0.12 29.80 42.01
N THR A 155 1.13 29.35 41.79
CA THR A 155 2.23 29.27 42.75
C THR A 155 3.13 30.51 42.72
N THR A 156 2.86 31.54 41.90
CA THR A 156 3.61 32.81 41.93
C THR A 156 2.88 33.93 42.65
N LYS A 157 1.69 33.66 43.24
CA LYS A 157 0.96 34.63 44.06
C LYS A 157 1.50 34.63 45.48
N GLU A 158 1.84 35.82 45.98
CA GLU A 158 2.32 36.05 47.36
C GLU A 158 1.34 35.58 48.47
N ASN A 159 0.07 35.34 48.11
CA ASN A 159 -1.04 35.12 49.06
C ASN A 159 -1.60 33.69 49.07
N THR A 160 -0.98 32.72 48.39
CA THR A 160 -1.43 31.32 48.48
C THR A 160 -0.84 30.66 49.71
N THR A 161 -1.70 30.45 50.70
CA THR A 161 -1.42 29.80 51.98
C THR A 161 -0.74 28.43 51.80
N THR A 162 0.44 28.29 52.41
CA THR A 162 1.03 27.10 53.06
C THR A 162 2.07 26.21 52.39
N LEU A 163 2.23 26.07 51.06
CA LEU A 163 3.24 25.13 50.50
C LEU A 163 3.86 25.55 49.16
N VAL A 164 3.75 26.82 48.80
CA VAL A 164 4.32 27.33 47.56
C VAL A 164 5.80 27.65 47.79
N HIS A 165 6.70 26.82 47.26
CA HIS A 165 8.12 27.12 47.25
C HIS A 165 8.33 28.50 46.61
N ARG A 166 8.87 29.45 47.38
CA ARG A 166 9.22 30.79 46.90
C ARG A 166 10.40 30.64 45.94
N THR A 167 10.11 30.45 44.65
CA THR A 167 11.13 30.40 43.60
C THR A 167 11.34 31.80 43.05
N ASN A 168 12.60 32.19 42.89
CA ASN A 168 12.93 33.48 42.31
C ASN A 168 12.46 33.55 40.86
N LEU A 169 11.94 34.70 40.43
CA LEU A 169 11.47 34.88 39.05
C LEU A 169 12.60 34.67 38.04
N ASP A 170 13.83 35.03 38.43
CA ASP A 170 15.05 34.80 37.64
C ASP A 170 15.37 33.30 37.49
N GLU A 171 15.22 32.50 38.56
CA GLU A 171 15.42 31.04 38.53
C GLU A 171 14.36 30.35 37.66
N THR A 172 13.09 30.74 37.81
CA THR A 172 12.01 30.20 36.96
C THR A 172 12.20 30.55 35.49
N SER A 173 12.67 31.77 35.18
CA SER A 173 12.99 32.19 33.82
C SER A 173 14.15 31.39 33.22
N ALA A 174 15.18 31.10 34.03
CA ALA A 174 16.31 30.27 33.61
C ALA A 174 15.87 28.81 33.38
N ALA A 175 15.08 28.23 34.29
CA ALA A 175 14.52 26.90 34.15
C ALA A 175 13.67 26.76 32.88
N LEU A 176 12.78 27.73 32.59
CA LEU A 176 11.98 27.74 31.36
C LEU A 176 12.83 27.89 30.09
N THR A 177 13.95 28.60 30.17
CA THR A 177 14.89 28.73 29.04
C THR A 177 15.57 27.39 28.75
N TYR A 178 15.97 26.64 29.78
CA TYR A 178 16.47 25.27 29.61
C TYR A 178 15.40 24.33 29.07
N VAL A 179 14.15 24.44 29.53
CA VAL A 179 13.02 23.67 28.97
C VAL A 179 12.83 23.99 27.49
N ALA A 180 12.85 25.27 27.10
CA ALA A 180 12.72 25.66 25.70
C ALA A 180 13.87 25.11 24.84
N GLN A 181 15.12 25.16 25.33
CA GLN A 181 16.26 24.58 24.63
C GLN A 181 16.13 23.06 24.48
N LEU A 182 15.74 22.37 25.55
CA LEU A 182 15.47 20.94 25.53
C LEU A 182 14.34 20.58 24.55
N MET A 183 13.24 21.35 24.52
CA MET A 183 12.15 21.14 23.56
C MET A 183 12.58 21.37 22.10
N ILE A 184 13.44 22.36 21.84
CA ILE A 184 14.01 22.57 20.51
C ILE A 184 14.83 21.33 20.10
N LEU A 185 15.71 20.84 20.97
CA LEU A 185 16.54 19.64 20.71
C LEU A 185 15.68 18.38 20.54
N LEU A 186 14.63 18.22 21.36
CA LEU A 186 13.67 17.13 21.21
C LEU A 186 12.97 17.19 19.85
N SER A 187 12.47 18.36 19.46
CA SER A 187 11.78 18.53 18.18
C SER A 187 12.68 18.19 16.98
N THR A 188 13.96 18.54 17.04
CA THR A 188 14.93 18.26 15.97
C THR A 188 15.30 16.79 15.92
N TYR A 189 15.60 16.14 17.05
CA TYR A 189 15.96 14.72 17.09
C TYR A 189 14.78 13.79 16.79
N LEU A 190 13.58 14.17 17.20
CA LEU A 190 12.34 13.44 16.92
C LEU A 190 11.74 13.79 15.56
N HIS A 191 12.33 14.73 14.82
CA HIS A 191 11.82 15.25 13.54
C HIS A 191 10.34 15.63 13.59
N THR A 192 9.91 16.24 14.70
CA THR A 192 8.54 16.69 14.89
C THR A 192 8.49 18.21 14.91
N THR A 193 7.61 18.80 14.11
CA THR A 193 7.45 20.26 14.07
C THR A 193 6.60 20.73 15.25
N LEU A 194 7.09 21.77 15.94
CA LEU A 194 6.35 22.43 17.02
C LEU A 194 5.38 23.46 16.43
N PRO A 195 4.08 23.40 16.78
CA PRO A 195 3.09 24.41 16.37
C PRO A 195 3.46 25.84 16.77
N TYR A 196 4.12 26.04 17.92
CA TYR A 196 4.53 27.34 18.43
C TYR A 196 6.06 27.47 18.42
N PRO A 197 6.67 28.02 17.35
CA PRO A 197 8.13 28.05 17.22
C PRO A 197 8.83 28.68 18.44
N LEU A 198 9.77 27.93 19.01
CA LEU A 198 10.61 28.33 20.11
C LEU A 198 11.95 28.86 19.61
N THR A 199 12.45 29.93 20.23
CA THR A 199 13.82 30.40 20.07
C THR A 199 14.45 30.58 21.44
N SER A 200 15.70 30.12 21.58
CA SER A 200 16.49 30.30 22.80
C SER A 200 17.77 31.05 22.47
N SER A 201 18.02 32.16 23.18
CA SER A 201 19.15 33.05 23.01
C SER A 201 19.75 33.38 24.38
N GLY A 202 20.75 32.61 24.81
CA GLY A 202 21.39 32.79 26.11
C GLY A 202 20.41 32.53 27.27
N SER A 203 20.19 33.53 28.12
CA SER A 203 19.26 33.45 29.27
C SER A 203 17.80 33.79 28.93
N ARG A 204 17.47 34.00 27.65
CA ARG A 204 16.13 34.38 27.20
C ARG A 204 15.61 33.36 26.20
N ALA A 205 14.40 32.86 26.43
CA ALA A 205 13.64 32.09 25.46
C ALA A 205 12.35 32.81 25.05
N THR A 206 11.95 32.68 23.79
CA THR A 206 10.70 33.23 23.27
C THR A 206 9.91 32.19 22.50
N VAL A 207 8.58 32.28 22.61
CA VAL A 207 7.62 31.45 21.89
C VAL A 207 6.77 32.34 21.00
N GLN A 208 6.46 31.86 19.79
CA GLN A 208 5.67 32.62 18.83
C GLN A 208 4.31 31.96 18.56
N ASP A 209 3.24 32.74 18.70
CA ASP A 209 1.91 32.29 18.27
C ASP A 209 1.60 32.77 16.85
N ARG A 210 1.61 31.85 15.89
CA ARG A 210 1.26 32.13 14.48
C ARG A 210 -0.18 31.79 14.13
N ILE A 211 -0.92 31.19 15.05
CA ILE A 211 -2.21 30.53 14.81
C ILE A 211 -3.36 31.38 15.35
N SER A 212 -3.22 31.93 16.56
CA SER A 212 -4.31 32.68 17.19
C SER A 212 -4.57 34.02 16.50
N ILE A 213 -5.84 34.42 16.48
CA ILE A 213 -6.28 35.71 15.97
C ILE A 213 -6.07 36.74 17.09
N MET A 214 -5.00 37.51 16.99
CA MET A 214 -4.61 38.51 18.00
C MET A 214 -3.98 39.76 17.37
N THR A 215 -4.14 40.89 18.05
CA THR A 215 -3.54 42.18 17.72
C THR A 215 -2.26 42.40 18.54
N GLY A 216 -1.24 43.00 17.93
CA GLY A 216 0.04 43.29 18.59
C GLY A 216 1.14 42.23 18.38
N PRO A 217 2.25 42.31 19.14
CA PRO A 217 3.40 41.43 18.97
C PRO A 217 3.05 39.99 19.35
N ARG A 218 3.36 39.06 18.44
CA ARG A 218 3.05 37.62 18.54
C ARG A 218 4.19 36.79 19.13
N SER A 219 5.28 37.44 19.54
CA SER A 219 6.35 36.83 20.33
C SER A 219 6.10 37.08 21.81
N PHE A 220 6.23 36.03 22.59
CA PHE A 220 6.07 36.05 24.04
C PHE A 220 7.37 35.54 24.67
N ILE A 221 7.88 36.26 25.67
CA ILE A 221 9.13 35.91 26.35
C ILE A 221 8.78 35.04 27.54
N LEU A 222 9.52 33.94 27.72
CA LEU A 222 9.43 33.01 28.85
C LEU A 222 10.15 33.57 30.10
N SER A 223 9.96 34.84 30.40
CA SER A 223 10.50 35.53 31.57
C SER A 223 9.43 36.42 32.18
N GLY A 224 9.16 36.24 33.47
CA GLY A 224 8.15 37.04 34.17
C GLY A 224 8.64 38.41 34.62
N LYS A 225 9.95 38.68 34.59
CA LYS A 225 10.56 39.90 35.17
C LYS A 225 10.37 41.14 34.29
N ASP A 226 10.52 40.97 32.98
CA ASP A 226 10.50 42.08 32.02
C ASP A 226 9.13 42.27 31.35
N ASN A 227 8.15 41.38 31.63
CA ASN A 227 6.89 41.29 30.89
C ASN A 227 5.66 41.37 31.79
N GLU A 228 4.54 41.79 31.21
CA GLU A 228 3.23 41.71 31.83
C GLU A 228 2.88 40.25 32.17
N LEU A 229 2.38 40.02 33.39
CA LEU A 229 2.14 38.67 33.92
C LEU A 229 1.31 37.81 32.96
N TYR A 230 0.23 38.34 32.39
CA TYR A 230 -0.63 37.59 31.47
C TYR A 230 0.09 37.14 30.18
N ARG A 231 1.06 37.91 29.69
CA ARG A 231 1.87 37.54 28.50
C ARG A 231 2.84 36.42 28.84
N TYR A 232 3.42 36.46 30.04
CA TYR A 232 4.26 35.39 30.55
C TYR A 232 3.45 34.10 30.76
N GLU A 233 2.28 34.20 31.40
CA GLU A 233 1.36 33.06 31.59
C GLU A 233 0.98 32.42 30.27
N TYR A 234 0.68 33.25 29.27
CA TYR A 234 0.39 32.78 27.93
C TYR A 234 1.59 32.11 27.26
N ALA A 235 2.80 32.64 27.42
CA ALA A 235 4.02 32.03 26.90
C ALA A 235 4.22 30.60 27.44
N VAL A 236 4.08 30.41 28.76
CA VAL A 236 4.20 29.09 29.40
C VAL A 236 3.09 28.15 28.94
N PHE A 237 1.87 28.67 28.75
CA PHE A 237 0.77 27.88 28.19
C PHE A 237 1.08 27.37 26.78
N LEU A 238 1.62 28.21 25.89
CA LEU A 238 1.99 27.80 24.52
C LEU A 238 3.11 26.75 24.53
N LEU A 239 4.12 26.92 25.40
CA LEU A 239 5.18 25.94 25.61
C LEU A 239 4.59 24.57 26.03
N ASN A 240 3.65 24.57 26.97
CA ASN A 240 2.99 23.34 27.41
C ASN A 240 2.10 22.73 26.33
N LYS A 241 1.54 23.54 25.43
CA LYS A 241 0.78 23.04 24.26
C LYS A 241 1.68 22.37 23.23
N ASP A 242 2.88 22.89 23.00
CA ASP A 242 3.88 22.20 22.18
C ASP A 242 4.31 20.86 22.81
N LEU A 243 4.47 20.83 24.15
CA LEU A 243 4.78 19.59 24.86
C LEU A 243 3.64 18.57 24.76
N GLU A 244 2.39 18.99 24.95
CA GLU A 244 1.20 18.16 24.71
C GLU A 244 1.19 17.62 23.27
N ARG A 245 1.55 18.44 22.28
CA ARG A 245 1.64 18.00 20.88
C ARG A 245 2.69 16.91 20.70
N LEU A 246 3.88 17.08 21.26
CA LEU A 246 4.94 16.06 21.23
C LEU A 246 4.48 14.76 21.91
N MET A 247 3.90 14.85 23.10
CA MET A 247 3.41 13.68 23.83
C MET A 247 2.34 12.91 23.03
N ASN A 248 1.40 13.63 22.42
CA ASN A 248 0.36 13.02 21.58
C ASN A 248 0.93 12.36 20.33
N GLN A 249 1.94 12.96 19.68
CA GLN A 249 2.61 12.40 18.51
C GLN A 249 3.27 11.04 18.80
N PHE A 250 3.76 10.86 20.03
CA PHE A 250 4.42 9.63 20.48
C PHE A 250 3.56 8.77 21.42
N HIS A 251 2.25 9.06 21.52
CA HIS A 251 1.30 8.32 22.34
C HIS A 251 1.67 8.20 23.84
N VAL A 252 2.35 9.22 24.38
CA VAL A 252 2.68 9.31 25.81
C VAL A 252 1.53 10.01 26.53
N PRO A 253 0.97 9.43 27.62
CA PRO A 253 -0.13 10.05 28.34
C PRO A 253 0.31 11.35 29.03
N LEU A 254 -0.43 12.43 28.76
CA LEU A 254 -0.28 13.72 29.43
C LEU A 254 -0.90 13.64 30.84
N LEU A 255 -0.20 14.13 31.86
CA LEU A 255 -0.72 14.18 33.24
C LEU A 255 -1.72 15.34 33.41
N ASP A 256 -1.19 16.56 33.52
CA ASP A 256 -1.93 17.82 33.49
C ASP A 256 -1.12 18.76 32.59
N LEU A 257 -1.78 19.54 31.75
CA LEU A 257 -1.16 20.53 30.89
C LEU A 257 -0.30 21.54 31.68
N ARG A 258 -0.62 21.79 32.95
CA ARG A 258 0.14 22.72 33.81
C ARG A 258 1.48 22.16 34.31
N ASN A 259 1.67 20.84 34.22
CA ASN A 259 2.83 20.15 34.77
C ASN A 259 3.97 20.04 33.75
N THR A 260 4.69 21.14 33.52
CA THR A 260 5.73 21.22 32.48
C THR A 260 6.85 20.18 32.65
N LEU A 261 7.59 20.20 33.77
CA LEU A 261 8.71 19.28 33.99
C LEU A 261 8.28 17.82 34.21
N PRO A 262 7.21 17.51 34.97
CA PRO A 262 6.73 16.13 35.10
C PRO A 262 6.42 15.48 33.75
N ASN A 263 5.71 16.20 32.86
CA ASN A 263 5.39 15.72 31.53
C ASN A 263 6.63 15.55 30.65
N LEU A 264 7.58 16.48 30.74
CA LEU A 264 8.83 16.41 30.00
C LEU A 264 9.71 15.23 30.43
N LYS A 265 9.82 14.99 31.75
CA LYS A 265 10.51 13.80 32.27
C LYS A 265 9.82 12.51 31.81
N ASN A 266 8.50 12.45 31.87
CA ASN A 266 7.73 11.30 31.42
C ASN A 266 8.00 11.01 29.93
N LEU A 267 8.03 12.04 29.09
CA LEU A 267 8.36 11.92 27.66
C LEU A 267 9.77 11.35 27.45
N LEU A 268 10.80 11.92 28.11
CA LEU A 268 12.19 11.46 28.00
C LEU A 268 12.34 10.00 28.40
N VAL A 269 11.79 9.62 29.55
CA VAL A 269 11.87 8.24 30.07
C VAL A 269 11.13 7.27 29.16
N THR A 270 9.92 7.62 28.71
CA THR A 270 9.12 6.72 27.85
C THR A 270 9.79 6.50 26.50
N LEU A 271 10.30 7.55 25.86
CA LEU A 271 10.90 7.45 24.54
C LEU A 271 12.28 6.78 24.56
N SER A 272 13.07 7.01 25.61
CA SER A 272 14.37 6.34 25.78
C SER A 272 14.22 4.85 26.12
N ALA A 273 13.08 4.44 26.71
CA ALA A 273 12.78 3.04 27.01
C ALA A 273 12.08 2.30 25.86
N ALA A 274 11.15 2.95 25.13
CA ALA A 274 10.32 2.31 24.10
C ALA A 274 11.07 1.76 22.88
N THR A 275 12.34 2.13 22.72
CA THR A 275 13.21 1.70 21.61
C THR A 275 14.05 0.46 21.98
N LEU A 276 13.96 -0.02 23.22
CA LEU A 276 14.59 -1.27 23.68
C LEU A 276 13.70 -2.51 23.48
N THR A 277 12.47 -2.33 23.00
CA THR A 277 11.50 -3.40 22.69
C THR A 277 11.19 -3.42 21.20
#